data_AF-A0A3D0Y0H8-F1
#
_entry.id   AF-A0A3D0Y0H8-F1
#
_cell.length_a   1.000
_cell.length_b   1.000
_cell.length_c   1.000
_cell.angle_alpha   90.00
_cell.angle_beta   90.00
_cell.angle_gamma   90.00
#
_symmetry.space_group_name_H-M   'P 1'
#
loop_
_entity.id
_entity.type
_entity.pdbx_description
1 polymer ?
#
loop_
_entity_poly.entity_id
_entity_poly.type
_entity_poly.pdbx_seq_one_letter_code
_entity_poly.pdbx_strand_id
1 'polypeptide(L)'
;VTHTRDIPPDKIKKPYILIQAGSSLAEPIGYLTDDSGDNISEKNPKYCELTALYWIWKNDKTSNIVGMTHYRRFFYIYNLFSNTKRMLNQNDILKYLDEYDIILPDKQHFGPYTVKKQFAEAHGAHKEDKEEDKTNLMKCREIINKICPKYTSSFDEVMEQHSLYCYNMFITRKGIFDQYMSWLFGILDKAEEIIDLSIYDDLPLNEKNYQYRVYGFLAERLFNVWLCKNSQLKRKEVMVLTSKKNEVTGVWEDEKINRRDYIGRMKRKYYSTDTIQKGSSFVTTTTQRREALIEGLITPNSPRLSNDSIDGEYTTKTRANVENRGREE
;
A
#
# COMPACT_ATOMS: atom_id res chain seq x y z
N VAL A 1 -1.94 6.40 -14.50
CA VAL A 1 -0.76 7.10 -15.05
C VAL A 1 0.01 6.19 -16.00
N THR A 2 0.41 6.73 -17.14
CA THR A 2 1.20 6.05 -18.17
C THR A 2 2.32 6.96 -18.71
N HIS A 3 3.30 6.38 -19.38
CA HIS A 3 4.26 7.07 -20.26
C HIS A 3 4.33 6.38 -21.64
N THR A 4 3.43 5.42 -21.90
CA THR A 4 3.43 4.56 -23.09
C THR A 4 2.01 4.34 -23.60
N ARG A 5 1.89 4.07 -24.91
CA ARG A 5 0.65 3.60 -25.52
C ARG A 5 0.38 2.12 -25.24
N ASP A 6 1.39 1.38 -24.77
CA ASP A 6 1.29 -0.05 -24.51
C ASP A 6 0.63 -0.32 -23.15
N ILE A 7 -0.71 -0.24 -23.16
CA ILE A 7 -1.59 -0.38 -22.00
C ILE A 7 -2.57 -1.51 -22.29
N PRO A 8 -2.95 -2.36 -21.32
CA PRO A 8 -3.92 -3.41 -21.56
C PRO A 8 -5.30 -2.80 -21.91
N PRO A 9 -5.84 -3.02 -23.14
CA PRO A 9 -7.02 -2.29 -23.63
C PRO A 9 -8.29 -2.51 -22.79
N ASP A 10 -8.45 -3.70 -22.21
CA ASP A 10 -9.60 -4.08 -21.38
C ASP A 10 -9.68 -3.33 -20.03
N LYS A 11 -8.59 -2.63 -19.67
CA LYS A 11 -8.43 -1.83 -18.46
C LYS A 11 -8.74 -0.35 -18.68
N ILE A 12 -8.77 0.10 -19.95
CA ILE A 12 -9.07 1.50 -20.32
C ILE A 12 -10.58 1.70 -20.35
N LYS A 13 -11.20 1.71 -19.17
CA LYS A 13 -12.65 1.90 -19.02
C LYS A 13 -12.97 2.74 -17.80
N LYS A 14 -14.15 3.36 -17.80
CA LYS A 14 -14.67 4.07 -16.62
C LYS A 14 -14.61 3.15 -15.38
N PRO A 15 -14.21 3.66 -14.21
CA PRO A 15 -13.97 5.07 -13.89
C PRO A 15 -12.53 5.57 -14.16
N TYR A 16 -11.66 4.80 -14.83
CA TYR A 16 -10.28 5.20 -15.06
C TYR A 16 -10.15 6.25 -16.17
N ILE A 17 -9.37 7.29 -15.89
CA ILE A 17 -8.93 8.29 -16.86
C ILE A 17 -7.41 8.13 -17.00
N LEU A 18 -6.95 8.02 -18.25
CA LEU A 18 -5.51 7.93 -18.52
C LEU A 18 -4.91 9.32 -18.52
N ILE A 19 -3.78 9.45 -17.82
CA ILE A 19 -2.92 10.62 -17.82
C ILE A 19 -1.49 10.18 -18.18
N GLN A 20 -0.92 10.84 -19.17
CA GLN A 20 0.49 10.74 -19.55
C GLN A 20 1.30 11.58 -18.58
N ALA A 21 2.26 10.96 -17.91
CA ALA A 21 3.21 11.65 -17.04
C ALA A 21 4.48 12.01 -17.82
N GLY A 22 5.08 13.15 -17.50
CA GLY A 22 6.26 13.66 -18.19
C GLY A 22 5.99 14.14 -19.62
N SER A 23 4.77 14.61 -19.90
CA SER A 23 4.37 15.09 -21.23
C SER A 23 5.20 16.28 -21.73
N SER A 24 5.76 17.10 -20.84
CA SER A 24 6.70 18.18 -21.23
C SER A 24 7.99 17.68 -21.89
N LEU A 25 8.32 16.39 -21.73
CA LEU A 25 9.55 15.76 -22.24
C LEU A 25 9.29 14.75 -23.36
N ALA A 26 8.03 14.55 -23.75
CA ALA A 26 7.65 13.51 -24.70
C ALA A 26 6.39 13.89 -25.49
N GLU A 27 6.34 13.47 -26.76
CA GLU A 27 5.18 13.72 -27.60
C GLU A 27 3.87 13.21 -26.97
N PRO A 28 2.77 13.98 -27.05
CA PRO A 28 1.48 13.55 -26.55
C PRO A 28 1.01 12.25 -27.21
N ILE A 29 0.56 11.29 -26.39
CA ILE A 29 0.12 9.98 -26.86
C ILE A 29 -1.40 9.82 -27.00
N GLY A 30 -2.16 10.92 -26.89
CA GLY A 30 -3.61 10.95 -27.05
C GLY A 30 -4.41 10.76 -25.75
N TYR A 31 -3.78 10.94 -24.60
CA TYR A 31 -4.42 10.95 -23.28
C TYR A 31 -4.32 12.33 -22.63
N LEU A 32 -4.94 12.51 -21.47
CA LEU A 32 -4.72 13.71 -20.65
C LEU A 32 -3.22 13.85 -20.36
N THR A 33 -2.69 15.06 -20.35
CA THR A 33 -1.27 15.31 -20.11
C THR A 33 -1.06 16.02 -18.77
N ASP A 34 0.09 15.78 -18.14
CA ASP A 34 0.45 16.38 -16.85
C ASP A 34 1.22 17.70 -16.98
N ASP A 35 1.31 18.28 -18.17
CA ASP A 35 2.13 19.47 -18.51
C ASP A 35 1.31 20.76 -18.73
N SER A 36 0.02 20.73 -18.38
CA SER A 36 -0.89 21.88 -18.47
C SER A 36 -1.17 22.50 -17.10
N GLY A 37 -1.57 23.78 -17.07
CA GLY A 37 -1.88 24.47 -15.81
C GLY A 37 -0.68 24.52 -14.85
N ASP A 38 -0.94 24.44 -13.54
CA ASP A 38 0.12 24.35 -12.53
C ASP A 38 0.64 22.91 -12.46
N ASN A 39 1.93 22.73 -12.79
CA ASN A 39 2.51 21.41 -13.01
C ASN A 39 4.02 21.36 -12.76
N ILE A 40 4.54 20.13 -12.74
CA ILE A 40 5.96 19.79 -12.60
C ILE A 40 6.35 18.66 -13.57
N SER A 41 5.72 18.63 -14.75
CA SER A 41 5.87 17.54 -15.73
C SER A 41 7.34 17.29 -16.09
N GLU A 42 8.13 18.35 -16.20
CA GLU A 42 9.56 18.33 -16.54
C GLU A 42 10.41 17.60 -15.49
N LYS A 43 9.88 17.45 -14.27
CA LYS A 43 10.53 16.73 -13.17
C LYS A 43 10.28 15.22 -13.21
N ASN A 44 9.52 14.71 -14.19
CA ASN A 44 9.15 13.30 -14.29
C ASN A 44 10.32 12.30 -14.21
N PRO A 45 11.52 12.56 -14.80
CA PRO A 45 12.66 11.65 -14.66
C PRO A 45 13.06 11.38 -13.19
N LYS A 46 12.78 12.34 -12.29
CA LYS A 46 13.12 12.26 -10.87
C LYS A 46 11.90 11.94 -9.99
N TYR A 47 10.74 12.49 -10.33
CA TYR A 47 9.49 12.39 -9.56
C TYR A 47 8.55 11.26 -10.02
N CYS A 48 8.80 10.67 -11.19
CA CYS A 48 7.97 9.59 -11.74
C CYS A 48 6.48 9.98 -11.79
N GLU A 49 5.57 9.06 -11.43
CA GLU A 49 4.13 9.28 -11.39
C GLU A 49 3.66 10.40 -10.43
N LEU A 50 4.54 10.92 -9.56
CA LEU A 50 4.20 12.04 -8.70
C LEU A 50 3.89 13.31 -9.50
N THR A 51 4.44 13.46 -10.72
CA THR A 51 4.12 14.61 -11.58
C THR A 51 2.64 14.62 -11.98
N ALA A 52 2.08 13.44 -12.28
CA ALA A 52 0.66 13.28 -12.53
C ALA A 52 -0.20 13.47 -11.26
N LEU A 53 0.25 12.98 -10.09
CA LEU A 53 -0.44 13.24 -8.82
C LEU A 53 -0.47 14.74 -8.51
N TYR A 54 0.65 15.45 -8.69
CA TYR A 54 0.76 16.90 -8.51
C TYR A 54 -0.21 17.62 -9.44
N TRP A 55 -0.23 17.25 -10.72
CA TRP A 55 -1.15 17.83 -11.69
C TRP A 55 -2.61 17.63 -11.26
N ILE A 56 -2.99 16.43 -10.80
CA ILE A 56 -4.34 16.17 -10.28
C ILE A 56 -4.64 17.07 -9.07
N TRP A 57 -3.71 17.23 -8.14
CA TRP A 57 -3.87 18.09 -6.96
C TRP A 57 -4.11 19.56 -7.34
N LYS A 58 -3.33 20.07 -8.29
CA LYS A 58 -3.39 21.47 -8.69
C LYS A 58 -4.54 21.79 -9.64
N ASN A 59 -4.93 20.85 -10.50
CA ASN A 59 -5.83 21.15 -11.62
C ASN A 59 -7.21 20.49 -11.50
N ASP A 60 -7.35 19.32 -10.85
CA ASP A 60 -8.68 18.72 -10.64
C ASP A 60 -9.40 19.33 -9.43
N LYS A 61 -10.41 20.15 -9.73
CA LYS A 61 -11.27 20.82 -8.74
C LYS A 61 -12.67 20.23 -8.64
N THR A 62 -12.97 19.20 -9.42
CA THR A 62 -14.35 18.71 -9.59
C THR A 62 -14.58 17.33 -9.00
N SER A 63 -13.54 16.48 -8.94
CA SER A 63 -13.68 15.13 -8.41
C SER A 63 -13.81 15.11 -6.89
N ASN A 64 -14.83 14.42 -6.38
CA ASN A 64 -15.01 14.15 -4.95
C ASN A 64 -14.13 12.99 -4.44
N ILE A 65 -13.82 12.05 -5.34
CA ILE A 65 -12.98 10.88 -5.08
C ILE A 65 -11.84 10.92 -6.09
N VAL A 66 -10.62 10.82 -5.58
CA VAL A 66 -9.40 10.83 -6.38
C VAL A 66 -8.60 9.60 -6.02
N GLY A 67 -7.97 9.02 -7.02
CA GLY A 67 -7.05 7.93 -6.83
C GLY A 67 -6.18 7.72 -8.05
N MET A 68 -5.15 6.92 -7.86
CA MET A 68 -4.21 6.62 -8.92
C MET A 68 -3.85 5.14 -8.94
N THR A 69 -3.76 4.63 -10.15
CA THR A 69 -3.11 3.36 -10.45
C THR A 69 -2.04 3.58 -11.53
N HIS A 70 -1.06 2.67 -11.59
CA HIS A 70 -0.14 2.62 -12.72
C HIS A 70 -0.82 2.01 -13.95
N TYR A 71 -0.24 2.21 -15.14
CA TYR A 71 -0.78 1.69 -16.40
C TYR A 71 -0.88 0.16 -16.49
N ARG A 72 -0.15 -0.57 -15.65
CA ARG A 72 -0.13 -2.04 -15.64
C ARG A 72 -0.36 -2.67 -14.26
N ARG A 73 -0.76 -1.90 -13.26
CA ARG A 73 -1.07 -2.41 -11.91
C ARG A 73 -2.41 -1.86 -11.47
N PHE A 74 -3.33 -2.73 -11.11
CA PHE A 74 -4.70 -2.35 -10.76
C PHE A 74 -5.16 -3.05 -9.49
N PHE A 75 -6.17 -2.47 -8.84
CA PHE A 75 -6.83 -3.08 -7.68
C PHE A 75 -7.79 -4.18 -8.13
N TYR A 76 -7.79 -5.31 -7.42
CA TYR A 76 -8.59 -6.49 -7.70
C TYR A 76 -9.31 -7.01 -6.45
N ILE A 77 -10.51 -7.53 -6.67
CA ILE A 77 -11.24 -8.36 -5.72
C ILE A 77 -11.08 -9.81 -6.14
N TYR A 78 -10.75 -10.67 -5.16
CA TYR A 78 -10.74 -12.12 -5.33
C TYR A 78 -11.98 -12.74 -4.70
N ASN A 79 -12.68 -13.60 -5.46
CA ASN A 79 -13.78 -14.41 -4.95
C ASN A 79 -13.26 -15.82 -4.65
N LEU A 80 -13.21 -16.16 -3.36
CA LEU A 80 -12.74 -17.45 -2.87
C LEU A 80 -13.63 -18.63 -3.31
N PHE A 81 -14.94 -18.41 -3.45
CA PHE A 81 -15.91 -19.45 -3.78
C PHE A 81 -15.86 -19.83 -5.25
N SER A 82 -15.93 -18.84 -6.13
CA SER A 82 -15.84 -19.08 -7.57
C SER A 82 -14.41 -19.23 -8.07
N ASN A 83 -13.41 -18.99 -7.21
CA ASN A 83 -11.99 -18.98 -7.56
C ASN A 83 -11.69 -18.03 -8.74
N THR A 84 -12.38 -16.88 -8.75
CA THR A 84 -12.25 -15.86 -9.80
C THR A 84 -11.73 -14.55 -9.24
N LYS A 85 -11.18 -13.72 -10.12
CA LYS A 85 -10.70 -12.37 -9.80
C LYS A 85 -11.33 -11.37 -10.75
N ARG A 86 -11.57 -10.15 -10.26
CA ARG A 86 -12.03 -9.03 -11.09
C ARG A 86 -11.44 -7.72 -10.60
N MET A 87 -11.26 -6.77 -11.51
CA MET A 87 -10.84 -5.43 -11.11
C MET A 87 -11.88 -4.76 -10.22
N LEU A 88 -11.40 -3.87 -9.38
CA LEU A 88 -12.21 -2.94 -8.62
C LEU A 88 -12.93 -1.99 -9.59
N ASN A 89 -14.26 -1.91 -9.47
CA ASN A 89 -15.09 -1.01 -10.28
C ASN A 89 -15.60 0.17 -9.44
N GLN A 90 -16.32 1.10 -10.08
CA GLN A 90 -16.85 2.29 -9.43
C GLN A 90 -17.76 1.97 -8.23
N ASN A 91 -18.63 0.97 -8.33
CA ASN A 91 -19.54 0.60 -7.25
C ASN A 91 -18.78 0.03 -6.04
N ASP A 92 -17.72 -0.75 -6.27
CA ASP A 92 -16.88 -1.25 -5.18
C ASP A 92 -16.14 -0.10 -4.48
N ILE A 93 -15.60 0.85 -5.25
CA ILE A 93 -14.90 2.03 -4.71
C ILE A 93 -15.85 2.83 -3.82
N LEU A 94 -17.06 3.12 -4.29
CA LEU A 94 -18.07 3.85 -3.52
C LEU A 94 -18.43 3.09 -2.24
N LYS A 95 -18.75 1.79 -2.36
CA LYS A 95 -19.07 0.94 -1.22
C LYS A 95 -17.95 0.89 -0.18
N TYR A 96 -16.69 0.80 -0.62
CA TYR A 96 -15.56 0.83 0.32
C TYR A 96 -15.40 2.21 0.96
N LEU A 97 -15.58 3.30 0.21
CA LEU A 97 -15.44 4.64 0.76
C LEU A 97 -16.62 5.08 1.66
N ASP A 98 -17.73 4.34 1.67
CA ASP A 98 -18.81 4.52 2.65
C ASP A 98 -18.40 4.06 4.06
N GLU A 99 -17.50 3.09 4.17
CA GLU A 99 -17.04 2.53 5.45
C GLU A 99 -15.61 2.95 5.82
N TYR A 100 -14.77 3.14 4.81
CA TYR A 100 -13.34 3.42 4.93
C TYR A 100 -12.98 4.80 4.34
N ASP A 101 -11.88 5.37 4.82
CA ASP A 101 -11.41 6.69 4.39
C ASP A 101 -10.48 6.59 3.16
N ILE A 102 -9.73 5.49 3.06
CA ILE A 102 -8.74 5.28 2.01
C ILE A 102 -8.63 3.81 1.60
N ILE A 103 -8.58 3.58 0.29
CA ILE A 103 -8.30 2.28 -0.33
C ILE A 103 -6.81 2.24 -0.68
N LEU A 104 -6.13 1.19 -0.26
CA LEU A 104 -4.68 0.99 -0.38
C LEU A 104 -4.36 -0.39 -0.97
N PRO A 105 -3.16 -0.62 -1.51
CA PRO A 105 -2.70 -1.97 -1.80
C PRO A 105 -2.58 -2.79 -0.50
N ASP A 106 -2.54 -4.11 -0.61
CA ASP A 106 -1.97 -4.93 0.46
C ASP A 106 -0.52 -4.50 0.71
N LYS A 107 -0.08 -4.50 1.97
CA LYS A 107 1.31 -4.19 2.31
C LYS A 107 2.27 -5.19 1.65
N GLN A 108 3.39 -4.69 1.14
CA GLN A 108 4.52 -5.51 0.72
C GLN A 108 5.45 -5.74 1.91
N HIS A 109 5.82 -6.99 2.18
CA HIS A 109 6.74 -7.36 3.25
C HIS A 109 8.16 -7.51 2.73
N PHE A 110 9.14 -7.01 3.48
CA PHE A 110 10.56 -7.05 3.14
C PHE A 110 11.34 -8.16 3.86
N GLY A 111 10.64 -9.15 4.41
CA GLY A 111 11.26 -10.24 5.15
C GLY A 111 12.00 -9.72 6.38
N PRO A 112 13.31 -10.02 6.55
CA PRO A 112 14.06 -9.62 7.74
C PRO A 112 14.49 -8.14 7.72
N TYR A 113 14.35 -7.44 6.60
CA TYR A 113 14.81 -6.05 6.46
C TYR A 113 13.76 -5.08 7.00
N THR A 114 14.22 -4.09 7.77
CA THR A 114 13.41 -2.91 8.09
C THR A 114 13.24 -2.06 6.83
N VAL A 115 12.29 -1.13 6.84
CA VAL A 115 12.07 -0.16 5.77
C VAL A 115 13.32 0.68 5.52
N LYS A 116 13.97 1.13 6.61
CA LYS A 116 15.21 1.90 6.56
C LYS A 116 16.32 1.13 5.84
N LYS A 117 16.55 -0.10 6.27
CA LYS A 117 17.57 -0.99 5.68
C LYS A 117 17.25 -1.35 4.23
N GLN A 118 16.00 -1.65 3.93
CA GLN A 118 15.56 -1.95 2.57
C GLN A 118 15.79 -0.75 1.65
N PHE A 119 15.53 0.48 2.11
CA PHE A 119 15.80 1.67 1.33
C PHE A 119 17.30 1.85 1.09
N ALA A 120 18.14 1.70 2.11
CA ALA A 120 19.59 1.83 1.99
C ALA A 120 20.19 0.82 0.98
N GLU A 121 19.74 -0.44 1.01
CA GLU A 121 20.23 -1.47 0.08
C GLU A 121 19.74 -1.28 -1.35
N ALA A 122 18.51 -0.78 -1.55
CA ALA A 122 17.91 -0.65 -2.88
C ALA A 122 18.18 0.71 -3.54
N HIS A 123 18.37 1.76 -2.74
CA HIS A 123 18.37 3.16 -3.17
C HIS A 123 19.53 3.99 -2.58
N GLY A 124 20.51 3.35 -1.91
CA GLY A 124 21.78 3.97 -1.53
C GLY A 124 22.62 4.25 -2.78
N ALA A 125 23.12 5.48 -2.91
CA ALA A 125 23.79 5.97 -4.12
C ALA A 125 25.22 5.45 -4.29
N HIS A 126 25.99 5.42 -3.20
CA HIS A 126 27.36 4.94 -3.16
C HIS A 126 27.57 3.80 -2.15
N LYS A 127 28.71 3.11 -2.24
CA LYS A 127 29.13 2.09 -1.25
C LYS A 127 29.15 2.64 0.19
N GLU A 128 29.35 3.95 0.35
CA GLU A 128 29.33 4.68 1.64
C GLU A 128 27.91 5.08 2.09
N ASP A 129 26.93 5.16 1.17
CA ASP A 129 25.51 5.47 1.44
C ASP A 129 24.65 4.24 1.73
N LYS A 130 25.27 3.04 1.77
CA LYS A 130 24.63 1.84 2.32
C LYS A 130 24.47 1.92 3.83
N GLU A 131 25.14 2.88 4.47
CA GLU A 131 24.84 3.24 5.85
C GLU A 131 23.44 3.83 5.94
N GLU A 132 22.56 3.12 6.66
CA GLU A 132 21.14 3.46 6.78
C GLU A 132 20.90 4.91 7.23
N ASP A 133 21.81 5.48 8.01
CA ASP A 133 21.74 6.83 8.57
C ASP A 133 22.17 7.96 7.61
N LYS A 134 22.81 7.65 6.48
CA LYS A 134 23.32 8.65 5.52
C LYS A 134 22.49 8.79 4.25
N THR A 135 21.42 8.02 4.13
CA THR A 135 20.58 7.98 2.93
C THR A 135 19.81 9.30 2.68
N ASN A 136 19.38 9.53 1.44
CA ASN A 136 18.47 10.63 1.09
C ASN A 136 17.13 10.57 1.85
N LEU A 137 16.77 9.40 2.38
CA LEU A 137 15.60 9.22 3.25
C LEU A 137 15.80 9.90 4.62
N MET A 138 17.01 9.87 5.17
CA MET A 138 17.32 10.54 6.44
C MET A 138 17.36 12.07 6.30
N LYS A 139 17.74 12.59 5.12
CA LYS A 139 17.57 14.02 4.81
C LYS A 139 16.09 14.45 4.90
N CYS A 140 15.16 13.61 4.45
CA CYS A 140 13.73 13.86 4.62
C CYS A 140 13.30 13.87 6.10
N ARG A 141 13.89 13.00 6.93
CA ARG A 141 13.66 13.01 8.39
C ARG A 141 14.08 14.33 9.02
N GLU A 142 15.24 14.86 8.64
CA GLU A 142 15.74 16.14 9.14
C GLU A 142 14.81 17.30 8.73
N ILE A 143 14.34 17.30 7.48
CA ILE A 143 13.36 18.27 7.01
C ILE A 143 12.08 18.18 7.84
N ILE A 144 11.52 16.98 8.01
CA ILE A 144 10.32 16.74 8.82
C ILE A 144 10.51 17.27 10.24
N ASN A 145 11.65 16.99 10.87
CA ASN A 145 11.92 17.45 12.22
C ASN A 145 11.97 18.98 12.32
N LYS A 146 12.42 19.67 11.28
CA LYS A 146 12.46 21.15 11.23
C LYS A 146 11.10 21.77 10.94
N ILE A 147 10.37 21.27 9.92
CA ILE A 147 9.17 21.97 9.40
C ILE A 147 7.85 21.39 9.91
N CYS A 148 7.83 20.13 10.35
CA CYS A 148 6.63 19.47 10.86
C CYS A 148 6.95 18.40 11.93
N PRO A 149 7.62 18.76 13.04
CA PRO A 149 8.20 17.82 14.03
C PRO A 149 7.19 16.81 14.62
N LYS A 150 5.89 17.11 14.56
CA LYS A 150 4.82 16.17 14.93
C LYS A 150 4.82 14.86 14.13
N TYR A 151 5.53 14.79 13.00
CA TYR A 151 5.69 13.59 12.17
C TYR A 151 7.00 12.83 12.44
N THR A 152 7.95 13.36 13.22
CA THR A 152 9.26 12.73 13.45
C THR A 152 9.12 11.34 14.07
N SER A 153 8.29 11.19 15.11
CA SER A 153 8.06 9.89 15.74
C SER A 153 7.40 8.88 14.78
N SER A 154 6.48 9.34 13.94
CA SER A 154 5.85 8.51 12.91
C SER A 154 6.83 8.10 11.82
N PHE A 155 7.81 8.97 11.51
CA PHE A 155 8.89 8.62 10.61
C PHE A 155 9.72 7.48 11.19
N ASP A 156 10.20 7.65 12.43
CA ASP A 156 11.02 6.66 13.12
C ASP A 156 10.30 5.31 13.25
N GLU A 157 9.03 5.32 13.63
CA GLU A 157 8.22 4.11 13.72
C GLU A 157 8.13 3.38 12.37
N VAL A 158 7.87 4.11 11.28
CA VAL A 158 7.74 3.50 9.94
C VAL A 158 9.08 2.96 9.44
N MET A 159 10.20 3.63 9.75
CA MET A 159 11.52 3.17 9.35
C MET A 159 11.90 1.82 9.95
N GLU A 160 11.41 1.52 11.15
CA GLU A 160 11.61 0.23 11.83
C GLU A 160 10.59 -0.85 11.42
N GLN A 161 9.57 -0.51 10.62
CA GLN A 161 8.63 -1.52 10.12
C GLN A 161 9.28 -2.43 9.08
N HIS A 162 8.68 -3.60 8.85
CA HIS A 162 9.12 -4.58 7.86
C HIS A 162 8.19 -4.67 6.64
N SER A 163 7.25 -3.73 6.51
CA SER A 163 6.30 -3.69 5.41
C SER A 163 5.70 -2.31 5.17
N LEU A 164 5.37 -2.01 3.91
CA LEU A 164 4.81 -0.73 3.48
C LEU A 164 3.70 -0.89 2.45
N TYR A 165 2.86 0.13 2.32
CA TYR A 165 2.09 0.36 1.10
C TYR A 165 3.02 0.94 0.03
N CYS A 166 3.32 0.17 -1.01
CA CYS A 166 4.19 0.61 -2.12
C CYS A 166 3.35 1.21 -3.27
N TYR A 167 4.04 1.62 -4.36
CA TYR A 167 3.48 2.01 -5.66
C TYR A 167 2.89 3.42 -5.76
N ASN A 168 2.85 4.19 -4.68
CA ASN A 168 2.12 5.46 -4.64
C ASN A 168 0.65 5.31 -5.11
N MET A 169 0.07 4.10 -4.97
CA MET A 169 -1.28 3.77 -5.42
C MET A 169 -2.25 3.85 -4.24
N PHE A 170 -3.31 4.64 -4.39
CA PHE A 170 -4.38 4.75 -3.40
C PHE A 170 -5.63 5.37 -4.04
N ILE A 171 -6.79 5.23 -3.38
CA ILE A 171 -8.04 5.90 -3.74
C ILE A 171 -8.68 6.45 -2.47
N THR A 172 -9.04 7.73 -2.46
CA THR A 172 -9.58 8.40 -1.27
C THR A 172 -10.48 9.59 -1.65
N ARG A 173 -11.10 10.22 -0.64
CA ARG A 173 -11.85 11.45 -0.81
C ARG A 173 -10.90 12.63 -1.07
N LYS A 174 -11.31 13.59 -1.88
CA LYS A 174 -10.48 14.73 -2.30
C LYS A 174 -9.83 15.48 -1.14
N GLY A 175 -10.54 15.69 -0.04
CA GLY A 175 -10.00 16.38 1.13
C GLY A 175 -8.83 15.64 1.81
N ILE A 176 -8.81 14.31 1.80
CA ILE A 176 -7.70 13.50 2.33
C ILE A 176 -6.53 13.54 1.36
N PHE A 177 -6.83 13.41 0.06
CA PHE A 177 -5.84 13.54 -1.01
C PHE A 177 -5.11 14.89 -0.93
N ASP A 178 -5.83 16.00 -0.81
CA ASP A 178 -5.25 17.35 -0.76
C ASP A 178 -4.37 17.58 0.47
N GLN A 179 -4.78 17.06 1.62
CA GLN A 179 -3.96 17.11 2.85
C GLN A 179 -2.65 16.34 2.69
N TYR A 180 -2.70 15.14 2.09
CA TYR A 180 -1.50 14.36 1.83
C TYR A 180 -0.59 15.06 0.82
N MET A 181 -1.13 15.52 -0.30
CA MET A 181 -0.36 16.17 -1.36
C MET A 181 0.32 17.46 -0.88
N SER A 182 -0.39 18.28 -0.10
CA SER A 182 0.18 19.47 0.53
C SER A 182 1.32 19.14 1.49
N TRP A 183 1.20 18.06 2.28
CA TRP A 183 2.24 17.63 3.20
C TRP A 183 3.45 17.04 2.47
N LEU A 184 3.21 16.18 1.48
CA LEU A 184 4.26 15.52 0.71
C LEU A 184 5.10 16.54 -0.05
N PHE A 185 4.48 17.39 -0.86
CA PHE A 185 5.22 18.35 -1.68
C PHE A 185 5.89 19.44 -0.84
N GLY A 186 5.31 19.84 0.30
CA GLY A 186 5.99 20.72 1.24
C GLY A 186 7.32 20.15 1.78
N ILE A 187 7.46 18.82 1.84
CA ILE A 187 8.71 18.15 2.20
C ILE A 187 9.61 17.97 0.98
N LEU A 188 9.07 17.49 -0.15
CA LEU A 188 9.85 17.22 -1.36
C LEU A 188 10.47 18.48 -1.95
N ASP A 189 9.76 19.62 -1.92
CA ASP A 189 10.28 20.92 -2.37
C ASP A 189 11.55 21.30 -1.57
N LYS A 190 11.56 21.02 -0.26
CA LYS A 190 12.74 21.23 0.61
C LYS A 190 13.81 20.17 0.42
N ALA A 191 13.43 18.94 0.10
CA ALA A 191 14.37 17.88 -0.21
C ALA A 191 15.15 18.20 -1.50
N GLU A 192 14.49 18.81 -2.49
CA GLU A 192 15.12 19.21 -3.75
C GLU A 192 16.21 20.28 -3.57
N GLU A 193 16.14 21.09 -2.52
CA GLU A 193 17.16 22.09 -2.18
C GLU A 193 18.46 21.45 -1.62
N ILE A 194 18.40 20.22 -1.08
CA ILE A 194 19.51 19.60 -0.32
C ILE A 194 19.95 18.22 -0.82
N ILE A 195 19.15 17.56 -1.66
CA ILE A 195 19.51 16.29 -2.26
C ILE A 195 20.36 16.57 -3.50
N ASP A 196 21.64 16.26 -3.38
CA ASP A 196 22.54 16.24 -4.52
C ASP A 196 22.33 14.95 -5.33
N LEU A 197 21.95 15.10 -6.59
CA LEU A 197 21.79 13.98 -7.54
C LEU A 197 23.04 13.73 -8.38
N SER A 198 24.02 14.64 -8.35
CA SER A 198 25.27 14.47 -9.11
C SER A 198 26.08 13.26 -8.61
N ILE A 199 25.84 12.84 -7.38
CA ILE A 199 26.37 11.58 -6.81
C ILE A 199 26.01 10.34 -7.65
N TYR A 200 24.98 10.42 -8.49
CA TYR A 200 24.58 9.31 -9.36
C TYR A 200 25.22 9.40 -10.75
N ASP A 201 25.96 10.47 -11.08
CA ASP A 201 26.42 10.74 -12.44
C ASP A 201 27.41 9.70 -12.96
N ASP A 202 28.23 9.13 -12.07
CA ASP A 202 29.27 8.14 -12.38
C ASP A 202 28.73 6.69 -12.42
N LEU A 203 27.45 6.48 -12.10
CA LEU A 203 26.84 5.15 -12.15
C LEU A 203 26.61 4.68 -13.60
N PRO A 204 26.62 3.36 -13.87
CA PRO A 204 26.19 2.82 -15.16
C PRO A 204 24.82 3.36 -15.56
N LEU A 205 24.61 3.70 -16.84
CA LEU A 205 23.42 4.42 -17.31
C LEU A 205 22.08 3.84 -16.81
N ASN A 206 21.95 2.51 -16.77
CA ASN A 206 20.74 1.86 -16.27
C ASN A 206 20.53 2.06 -14.77
N GLU A 207 21.61 1.99 -13.98
CA GLU A 207 21.58 2.25 -12.54
C GLU A 207 21.35 3.73 -12.27
N LYS A 208 22.03 4.62 -13.01
CA LYS A 208 21.80 6.07 -12.98
C LYS A 208 20.33 6.40 -13.22
N ASN A 209 19.76 5.95 -14.33
CA ASN A 209 18.35 6.19 -14.68
C ASN A 209 17.39 5.66 -13.61
N TYR A 210 17.74 4.56 -12.95
CA TYR A 210 16.95 4.03 -11.85
C TYR A 210 17.07 4.89 -10.59
N GLN A 211 18.28 5.25 -10.17
CA GLN A 211 18.52 6.00 -8.94
C GLN A 211 18.07 7.47 -9.01
N TYR A 212 18.06 8.07 -10.20
CA TYR A 212 17.51 9.42 -10.41
C TYR A 212 16.05 9.57 -9.97
N ARG A 213 15.32 8.45 -9.90
CA ARG A 213 13.91 8.37 -9.48
C ARG A 213 13.71 8.52 -7.96
N VAL A 214 14.71 9.06 -7.26
CA VAL A 214 14.79 9.13 -5.81
C VAL A 214 13.54 9.70 -5.16
N TYR A 215 12.92 10.75 -5.73
CA TYR A 215 11.72 11.35 -5.14
C TYR A 215 10.50 10.43 -5.21
N GLY A 216 10.40 9.59 -6.25
CA GLY A 216 9.39 8.52 -6.31
C GLY A 216 9.57 7.50 -5.18
N PHE A 217 10.81 7.09 -4.91
CA PHE A 217 11.12 6.16 -3.82
C PHE A 217 10.87 6.78 -2.44
N LEU A 218 11.28 8.04 -2.25
CA LEU A 218 11.04 8.80 -1.02
C LEU A 218 9.55 8.95 -0.75
N ALA A 219 8.76 9.30 -1.77
CA ALA A 219 7.31 9.48 -1.62
C ALA A 219 6.59 8.21 -1.14
N GLU A 220 7.02 7.02 -1.57
CA GLU A 220 6.44 5.77 -1.06
C GLU A 220 6.63 5.63 0.46
N ARG A 221 7.81 6.00 0.99
CA ARG A 221 8.11 5.92 2.43
C ARG A 221 7.36 7.03 3.16
N LEU A 222 7.43 8.26 2.65
CA LEU A 222 6.73 9.42 3.20
C LEU A 222 5.22 9.21 3.25
N PHE A 223 4.61 8.54 2.28
CA PHE A 223 3.19 8.18 2.31
C PHE A 223 2.85 7.33 3.53
N ASN A 224 3.68 6.35 3.85
CA ASN A 224 3.47 5.50 5.02
C ASN A 224 3.70 6.25 6.34
N VAL A 225 4.66 7.20 6.38
CA VAL A 225 4.83 8.13 7.50
C VAL A 225 3.58 8.98 7.69
N TRP A 226 3.02 9.49 6.60
CA TRP A 226 1.79 10.27 6.64
C TRP A 226 0.61 9.45 7.17
N LEU A 227 0.46 8.23 6.69
CA LEU A 227 -0.58 7.30 7.16
C LEU A 227 -0.37 6.94 8.64
N CYS A 228 0.86 6.66 9.08
CA CYS A 228 1.18 6.36 10.48
C CYS A 228 0.75 7.50 11.39
N LYS A 229 1.05 8.75 11.03
CA LYS A 229 0.60 9.92 11.80
C LYS A 229 -0.92 10.09 11.79
N ASN A 230 -1.56 9.76 10.67
CA ASN A 230 -3.01 9.82 10.48
C ASN A 230 -3.65 8.45 10.71
N SER A 231 -3.30 7.79 11.83
CA SER A 231 -3.75 6.43 12.17
C SER A 231 -5.25 6.31 12.39
N GLN A 232 -5.96 7.43 12.59
CA GLN A 232 -7.42 7.49 12.68
C GLN A 232 -8.13 7.16 11.36
N LEU A 233 -7.44 7.27 10.21
CA LEU A 233 -8.03 6.97 8.91
C LEU A 233 -8.30 5.46 8.79
N LYS A 234 -9.55 5.09 8.54
CA LYS A 234 -9.97 3.72 8.29
C LYS A 234 -9.44 3.27 6.92
N ARG A 235 -8.67 2.19 6.90
CA ARG A 235 -7.97 1.72 5.70
C ARG A 235 -8.60 0.47 5.12
N LYS A 236 -8.90 0.50 3.83
CA LYS A 236 -9.29 -0.68 3.06
C LYS A 236 -8.13 -1.15 2.19
N GLU A 237 -7.45 -2.21 2.62
CA GLU A 237 -6.44 -2.84 1.77
C GLU A 237 -7.09 -3.77 0.74
N VAL A 238 -6.59 -3.68 -0.50
CA VAL A 238 -7.08 -4.41 -1.66
C VAL A 238 -5.91 -4.96 -2.43
N MET A 239 -6.06 -6.18 -2.93
CA MET A 239 -5.05 -6.84 -3.74
C MET A 239 -4.72 -6.03 -5.00
N VAL A 240 -3.44 -5.95 -5.32
CA VAL A 240 -2.95 -5.44 -6.61
C VAL A 240 -2.42 -6.59 -7.46
N LEU A 241 -2.75 -6.58 -8.75
CA LEU A 241 -2.17 -7.48 -9.74
C LEU A 241 -1.53 -6.69 -10.87
N THR A 242 -0.44 -7.23 -11.40
CA THR A 242 0.27 -6.65 -12.55
C THR A 242 -0.17 -7.32 -13.85
N SER A 243 -0.52 -6.52 -14.86
CA SER A 243 -0.73 -6.98 -16.23
C SER A 243 0.59 -6.98 -17.00
N LYS A 244 0.89 -8.03 -17.74
CA LYS A 244 2.08 -8.15 -18.59
C LYS A 244 1.65 -8.47 -20.02
N LYS A 245 2.31 -7.83 -20.98
CA LYS A 245 2.16 -8.17 -22.39
C LYS A 245 3.11 -9.30 -22.72
N ASN A 246 2.60 -10.35 -23.34
CA ASN A 246 3.44 -11.40 -23.92
C ASN A 246 4.14 -10.82 -25.16
N GLU A 247 5.47 -10.85 -25.19
CA GLU A 247 6.26 -10.26 -26.28
C GLU A 247 6.09 -10.99 -27.61
N VAL A 248 5.73 -12.28 -27.59
CA VAL A 248 5.54 -13.10 -28.80
C VAL A 248 4.13 -12.94 -29.35
N THR A 249 3.11 -13.09 -28.50
CA THR A 249 1.71 -13.07 -28.95
C THR A 249 1.08 -11.68 -28.95
N GLY A 250 1.70 -10.71 -28.27
CA GLY A 250 1.14 -9.38 -28.04
C GLY A 250 -0.06 -9.34 -27.08
N VAL A 251 -0.45 -10.50 -26.53
CA VAL A 251 -1.61 -10.63 -25.65
C VAL A 251 -1.27 -10.18 -24.23
N TRP A 252 -2.19 -9.44 -23.60
CA TRP A 252 -2.08 -9.02 -22.21
C TRP A 252 -2.63 -10.08 -21.26
N GLU A 253 -1.86 -10.40 -20.23
CA GLU A 253 -2.26 -11.33 -19.18
C GLU A 253 -2.04 -10.70 -17.80
N ASP A 254 -3.05 -10.81 -16.94
CA ASP A 254 -2.93 -10.45 -15.53
C ASP A 254 -2.19 -11.54 -14.76
N GLU A 255 -1.30 -11.13 -13.84
CA GLU A 255 -0.61 -11.99 -12.89
C GLU A 255 -1.52 -13.09 -12.36
N LYS A 256 -1.12 -14.34 -12.56
CA LYS A 256 -1.87 -15.51 -12.12
C LYS A 256 -1.91 -15.53 -10.59
N ILE A 257 -3.10 -15.77 -10.05
CA ILE A 257 -3.31 -15.97 -8.63
C ILE A 257 -4.41 -17.01 -8.46
N ASN A 258 -4.16 -17.99 -7.60
CA ASN A 258 -5.13 -19.02 -7.26
C ASN A 258 -5.57 -18.89 -5.78
N ARG A 259 -6.52 -19.73 -5.36
CA ARG A 259 -7.06 -19.73 -3.99
C ARG A 259 -5.97 -19.89 -2.94
N ARG A 260 -4.99 -20.77 -3.16
CA ARG A 260 -3.89 -21.02 -2.21
C ARG A 260 -3.01 -19.78 -2.06
N ASP A 261 -2.67 -19.13 -3.18
CA ASP A 261 -1.85 -17.92 -3.18
C ASP A 261 -2.57 -16.77 -2.46
N TYR A 262 -3.85 -16.58 -2.75
CA TYR A 262 -4.68 -15.55 -2.12
C TYR A 262 -4.83 -15.79 -0.61
N ILE A 263 -5.13 -17.01 -0.19
CA ILE A 263 -5.16 -17.37 1.24
C ILE A 263 -3.79 -17.14 1.89
N GLY A 264 -2.70 -17.46 1.20
CA GLY A 264 -1.34 -17.17 1.66
C GLY A 264 -1.07 -15.68 1.86
N ARG A 265 -1.56 -14.81 0.96
CA ARG A 265 -1.50 -13.35 1.11
C ARG A 265 -2.28 -12.90 2.35
N MET A 266 -3.51 -13.39 2.53
CA MET A 266 -4.31 -13.08 3.72
C MET A 266 -3.62 -13.53 5.01
N LYS A 267 -3.08 -14.75 5.05
CA LYS A 267 -2.36 -15.27 6.23
C LYS A 267 -1.16 -14.40 6.60
N ARG A 268 -0.31 -14.01 5.64
CA ARG A 268 0.85 -13.13 5.92
C ARG A 268 0.43 -11.81 6.55
N LYS A 269 -0.66 -11.22 6.04
CA LYS A 269 -1.24 -10.00 6.61
C LYS A 269 -1.62 -10.19 8.08
N TYR A 270 -2.34 -11.26 8.44
CA TYR A 270 -2.77 -11.51 9.82
C TYR A 270 -1.66 -11.97 10.77
N TYR A 271 -0.70 -12.79 10.31
CA TYR A 271 0.39 -13.25 11.18
C TYR A 271 1.50 -12.20 11.37
N SER A 272 1.65 -11.25 10.44
CA SER A 272 2.61 -10.15 10.62
C SER A 272 2.23 -9.18 11.75
N THR A 273 0.94 -9.07 12.09
CA THR A 273 0.49 -8.28 13.24
C THR A 273 0.77 -8.95 14.59
N ASP A 274 0.94 -10.27 14.63
CA ASP A 274 1.19 -11.02 15.87
C ASP A 274 2.63 -10.89 16.38
N THR A 275 3.61 -10.68 15.49
CA THR A 275 5.01 -10.47 15.90
C THR A 275 5.19 -9.11 16.59
N ILE A 276 4.31 -8.14 16.32
CA ILE A 276 4.35 -6.79 16.90
C ILE A 276 3.62 -6.74 18.26
N GLN A 277 2.57 -7.55 18.47
CA GLN A 277 1.78 -7.52 19.72
C GLN A 277 2.29 -8.43 20.85
N LYS A 278 3.30 -9.28 20.63
CA LYS A 278 3.89 -10.15 21.66
C LYS A 278 4.68 -9.41 22.77
N GLY A 279 4.57 -8.08 22.86
CA GLY A 279 5.00 -7.27 24.00
C GLY A 279 3.95 -7.11 25.13
N SER A 280 2.70 -7.55 24.96
CA SER A 280 1.68 -7.45 26.01
C SER A 280 0.82 -8.71 26.10
N SER A 281 0.77 -9.30 27.29
CA SER A 281 0.15 -10.59 27.63
C SER A 281 -1.38 -10.59 27.54
N PHE A 282 -1.97 -10.84 26.36
CA PHE A 282 -3.38 -11.27 26.16
C PHE A 282 -3.51 -12.01 24.80
N VAL A 283 -3.00 -13.23 24.67
CA VAL A 283 -2.77 -13.86 23.33
C VAL A 283 -3.69 -15.06 23.00
N THR A 284 -4.43 -15.64 23.94
CA THR A 284 -5.14 -16.91 23.66
C THR A 284 -6.54 -16.76 23.05
N THR A 285 -7.34 -15.77 23.46
CA THR A 285 -8.74 -15.60 23.01
C THR A 285 -8.88 -14.91 21.64
N THR A 286 -7.91 -14.07 21.26
CA THR A 286 -7.94 -13.32 19.99
C THR A 286 -7.58 -14.19 18.79
N THR A 287 -6.67 -15.14 18.96
CA THR A 287 -6.21 -16.07 17.92
C THR A 287 -7.33 -17.00 17.46
N GLN A 288 -8.08 -17.60 18.41
CA GLN A 288 -9.21 -18.48 18.09
C GLN A 288 -10.36 -17.77 17.36
N ARG A 289 -10.71 -16.54 17.76
CA ARG A 289 -11.71 -15.73 17.03
C ARG A 289 -11.29 -15.38 15.61
N ARG A 290 -9.98 -15.23 15.34
CA ARG A 290 -9.43 -14.84 14.02
C ARG A 290 -9.25 -16.04 13.09
N GLU A 291 -8.85 -17.20 13.64
CA GLU A 291 -8.87 -18.47 12.91
C GLU A 291 -10.30 -18.81 12.49
N ALA A 292 -11.27 -18.65 13.38
CA ALA A 292 -12.70 -18.79 13.05
C ALA A 292 -13.19 -17.78 12.00
N LEU A 293 -12.60 -16.58 11.91
CA LEU A 293 -12.95 -15.57 10.89
C LEU A 293 -12.36 -15.92 9.51
N ILE A 294 -11.12 -16.42 9.48
CA ILE A 294 -10.49 -16.95 8.27
C ILE A 294 -11.22 -18.22 7.83
N GLU A 295 -11.57 -19.12 8.75
CA GLU A 295 -12.34 -20.32 8.49
C GLU A 295 -13.77 -20.02 8.05
N GLY A 296 -14.45 -19.05 8.67
CA GLY A 296 -15.80 -18.60 8.27
C GLY A 296 -15.83 -17.85 6.92
N LEU A 297 -14.70 -17.29 6.47
CA LEU A 297 -14.54 -16.83 5.08
C LEU A 297 -14.28 -17.98 4.10
N ILE A 298 -13.93 -19.17 4.59
CA ILE A 298 -13.54 -20.35 3.83
C ILE A 298 -14.65 -21.43 3.81
N THR A 299 -15.57 -21.45 4.78
CA THR A 299 -16.64 -22.47 4.91
C THR A 299 -18.05 -21.84 4.89
N PRO A 300 -19.06 -22.46 4.23
CA PRO A 300 -20.36 -21.81 4.00
C PRO A 300 -21.33 -21.79 5.20
N ASN A 301 -21.05 -22.54 6.29
CA ASN A 301 -22.02 -22.83 7.36
C ASN A 301 -21.38 -22.84 8.76
N SER A 302 -20.87 -21.71 9.24
CA SER A 302 -20.61 -21.53 10.67
C SER A 302 -21.67 -20.57 11.25
N PRO A 303 -22.45 -20.98 12.28
CA PRO A 303 -23.47 -20.12 12.86
C PRO A 303 -22.81 -18.85 13.43
N ARG A 304 -23.43 -17.69 13.18
CA ARG A 304 -23.03 -16.43 13.80
C ARG A 304 -23.04 -16.61 15.31
N LEU A 305 -21.88 -16.50 15.95
CA LEU A 305 -21.81 -16.36 17.40
C LEU A 305 -22.48 -15.02 17.75
N SER A 306 -23.70 -15.10 18.29
CA SER A 306 -24.37 -13.99 18.93
C SER A 306 -23.53 -13.55 20.13
N ASN A 307 -23.23 -12.25 20.19
CA ASN A 307 -22.68 -11.61 21.37
C ASN A 307 -23.78 -11.59 22.44
N ASP A 308 -23.92 -12.63 23.24
CA ASP A 308 -24.60 -12.53 24.53
C ASP A 308 -24.10 -13.61 25.50
N SER A 309 -23.76 -13.13 26.71
CA SER A 309 -23.60 -13.85 27.98
C SER A 309 -22.58 -14.99 28.07
N ILE A 310 -21.39 -14.70 28.62
CA ILE A 310 -20.73 -15.58 29.62
C ILE A 310 -19.94 -14.70 30.60
N ASP A 311 -20.66 -14.11 31.56
CA ASP A 311 -20.15 -13.96 32.93
C ASP A 311 -20.59 -15.23 33.67
N GLY A 312 -19.66 -15.94 34.32
CA GLY A 312 -19.98 -17.18 35.02
C GLY A 312 -18.75 -17.84 35.61
N GLU A 313 -18.58 -17.62 36.92
CA GLU A 313 -17.51 -18.07 37.80
C GLU A 313 -17.15 -19.57 37.68
N TYR A 314 -15.84 -19.84 37.71
CA TYR A 314 -15.30 -21.18 37.97
C TYR A 314 -15.47 -21.55 39.44
N THR A 315 -16.38 -22.46 39.76
CA THR A 315 -16.34 -23.23 41.01
C THR A 315 -15.98 -24.69 40.74
N THR A 316 -14.81 -25.08 41.25
CA THR A 316 -14.33 -26.45 41.38
C THR A 316 -15.27 -27.29 42.24
N LYS A 317 -15.75 -28.44 41.72
CA LYS A 317 -16.14 -29.59 42.57
C LYS A 317 -15.76 -30.92 41.94
N THR A 318 -14.79 -31.53 42.60
CA THR A 318 -14.44 -32.95 42.66
C THR A 318 -15.69 -33.83 42.79
N ARG A 319 -15.74 -34.96 42.09
CA ARG A 319 -16.57 -36.10 42.49
C ARG A 319 -15.83 -37.42 42.32
N ALA A 320 -15.62 -38.06 43.47
CA ALA A 320 -15.22 -39.44 43.63
C ALA A 320 -16.37 -40.40 43.30
N ASN A 321 -15.97 -41.65 43.07
CA ASN A 321 -16.75 -42.87 42.85
C ASN A 321 -17.97 -43.06 43.77
N VAL A 322 -18.96 -43.86 43.31
CA VAL A 322 -19.50 -45.06 43.98
C VAL A 322 -20.69 -45.64 43.16
N GLU A 323 -20.48 -46.89 42.73
CA GLU A 323 -21.36 -48.08 42.70
C GLU A 323 -22.79 -48.13 42.10
N ASN A 324 -22.92 -49.11 41.18
CA ASN A 324 -23.91 -50.21 41.06
C ASN A 324 -25.43 -50.00 41.24
N ARG A 325 -26.15 -50.43 40.19
CA ARG A 325 -27.36 -51.30 40.11
C ARG A 325 -27.85 -51.18 38.64
N GLY A 326 -28.10 -52.19 37.81
CA GLY A 326 -28.51 -53.57 38.01
C GLY A 326 -29.95 -53.76 37.48
N ARG A 327 -30.14 -54.73 36.54
CA ARG A 327 -31.37 -55.32 35.94
C ARG A 327 -31.82 -54.77 34.58
N GLU A 328 -31.73 -55.59 33.50
CA GLU A 328 -32.65 -56.69 33.05
C GLU A 328 -33.98 -56.08 32.52
N GLU A 329 -34.47 -56.37 31.31
CA GLU A 329 -34.34 -57.54 30.41
C GLU A 329 -33.96 -57.17 28.96
#